data_AF-A0A355WBF9-F1
#
_entry.id   AF-A0A355WBF9-F1
#
_cell.length_a   1.000
_cell.length_b   1.000
_cell.length_c   1.000
_cell.angle_alpha   90.00
_cell.angle_beta   90.00
_cell.angle_gamma   90.00
#
_symmetry.space_group_name_H-M   'P 1'
#
loop_
_entity.id
_entity.type
_entity.pdbx_description
1 polymer ?
#
loop_
_entity_poly.entity_id
_entity_poly.type
_entity_poly.pdbx_seq_one_letter_code
_entity_poly.pdbx_strand_id
1 'polypeptide(L)'
;RGQRGLIVAPPKAGKTVLLKKIANAIIQNHTDIELIVLLIDERPEEVTDIQRYIGDKGEVVYSTFDEEPENHTRVAELVLERAKRLVEMKRDVVILLD
;
A
#
# COMPACT_ATOMS: atom_id res chain seq x y z
N ARG A 1 -15.30 -5.11 2.62
CA ARG A 1 -14.42 -5.80 1.63
C ARG A 1 -14.86 -5.35 0.24
N GLY A 2 -13.94 -5.09 -0.69
CA GLY A 2 -14.26 -4.59 -2.03
C GLY A 2 -14.56 -3.08 -2.16
N GLN A 3 -14.18 -2.28 -1.17
CA GLN A 3 -14.39 -0.83 -1.21
C GLN A 3 -13.35 -0.16 -2.11
N ARG A 4 -13.78 0.83 -2.89
CA ARG A 4 -12.90 1.81 -3.53
C ARG A 4 -13.03 3.14 -2.79
N GLY A 5 -11.93 3.60 -2.19
CA GLY A 5 -11.88 4.84 -1.40
C GLY A 5 -10.80 5.78 -1.91
N LEU A 6 -10.99 7.07 -1.68
CA LEU A 6 -10.00 8.10 -1.95
C LEU A 6 -9.89 8.98 -0.70
N ILE A 7 -8.68 9.12 -0.17
CA ILE A 7 -8.39 10.03 0.96
C ILE A 7 -7.87 11.32 0.35
N VAL A 8 -8.68 12.39 0.43
CA VAL A 8 -8.27 13.72 -0.01
C VAL A 8 -7.72 14.49 1.19
N ALA A 9 -6.45 14.86 1.13
CA ALA A 9 -5.77 15.58 2.19
C ALA A 9 -4.82 16.63 1.60
N PRO A 10 -4.75 17.86 2.18
CA PRO A 10 -3.72 18.81 1.80
C PRO A 10 -2.33 18.34 2.27
N PRO A 11 -1.24 18.88 1.70
CA PRO A 11 0.11 18.57 2.15
C PRO A 11 0.27 18.78 3.67
N LYS A 12 0.97 17.87 4.34
CA LYS A 12 1.22 17.89 5.79
C LYS A 12 -0.03 17.73 6.69
N ALA A 13 -1.17 17.28 6.15
CA ALA A 13 -2.37 17.02 6.94
C ALA A 13 -2.38 15.66 7.67
N GLY A 14 -1.27 14.89 7.59
CA GLY A 14 -1.16 13.59 8.25
C GLY A 14 -1.69 12.40 7.44
N LYS A 15 -1.69 12.50 6.09
CA LYS A 15 -2.02 11.39 5.15
C LYS A 15 -1.32 10.09 5.57
N THR A 16 -0.01 10.15 5.75
CA THR A 16 0.83 9.00 6.13
C THR A 16 0.46 8.42 7.49
N VAL A 17 0.17 9.27 8.49
CA VAL A 17 -0.24 8.81 9.83
C VAL A 17 -1.60 8.10 9.75
N LEU A 18 -2.53 8.61 8.94
CA LEU A 18 -3.82 7.98 8.72
C LEU A 18 -3.67 6.62 8.01
N LEU A 19 -2.86 6.54 6.95
CA LEU A 19 -2.61 5.29 6.24
C LEU A 19 -1.99 4.22 7.13
N LYS A 20 -1.01 4.58 7.96
CA LYS A 20 -0.45 3.66 8.96
C LYS A 20 -1.50 3.15 9.93
N LYS A 21 -2.38 4.02 10.42
CA LYS A 21 -3.48 3.62 11.31
C LYS A 21 -4.45 2.66 10.62
N ILE A 22 -4.78 2.91 9.35
CA ILE A 22 -5.63 2.01 8.54
C ILE A 22 -4.94 0.65 8.39
N ALA A 23 -3.66 0.63 7.99
CA ALA A 23 -2.88 -0.59 7.82
C ALA A 23 -2.84 -1.42 9.11
N ASN A 24 -2.50 -0.79 10.24
CA ASN A 24 -2.46 -1.49 11.53
C ASN A 24 -3.84 -1.96 11.99
N ALA A 25 -4.90 -1.18 11.75
CA ALA A 25 -6.26 -1.62 12.05
C ALA A 25 -6.66 -2.86 11.23
N ILE A 26 -6.26 -2.95 9.95
CA ILE A 26 -6.50 -4.14 9.13
C ILE A 26 -5.73 -5.33 9.70
N ILE A 27 -4.42 -5.17 9.95
CA ILE A 27 -3.55 -6.22 10.49
C ILE A 27 -4.10 -6.80 11.80
N GLN A 28 -4.59 -5.94 12.70
CA GLN A 28 -5.08 -6.36 14.02
C GLN A 28 -6.46 -7.03 13.97
N ASN A 29 -7.36 -6.56 13.09
CA ASN A 29 -8.77 -6.97 13.12
C ASN A 29 -9.12 -8.00 12.03
N HIS A 30 -8.30 -8.13 10.99
CA HIS A 30 -8.56 -8.96 9.82
C HIS A 30 -7.29 -9.68 9.35
N THR A 31 -6.87 -10.70 10.10
CA THR A 31 -5.68 -11.51 9.80
C THR A 31 -5.81 -12.38 8.55
N ASP A 32 -7.00 -12.46 7.96
CA ASP A 32 -7.30 -13.21 6.75
C ASP A 32 -7.20 -12.36 5.47
N ILE A 33 -6.95 -11.05 5.60
CA ILE A 33 -6.80 -10.13 4.48
C ILE A 33 -5.33 -10.00 4.10
N GLU A 34 -5.04 -10.17 2.81
CA GLU A 34 -3.74 -9.85 2.22
C GLU A 34 -3.59 -8.32 2.12
N LEU A 35 -2.73 -7.75 2.96
CA LEU A 35 -2.42 -6.32 2.95
C LEU A 35 -1.20 -6.04 2.09
N ILE A 36 -1.39 -5.22 1.05
CA ILE A 36 -0.32 -4.68 0.22
C ILE A 36 -0.31 -3.17 0.39
N VAL A 37 0.83 -2.59 0.74
CA VAL A 37 1.09 -1.16 0.73
C VAL A 37 1.94 -0.85 -0.49
N LEU A 38 1.43 -0.02 -1.39
CA LEU A 38 2.10 0.41 -2.60
C LEU A 38 2.45 1.89 -2.48
N LEU A 39 3.74 2.22 -2.53
CA LEU A 39 4.25 3.60 -2.39
C LEU A 39 4.86 4.05 -3.71
N ILE A 40 4.33 5.10 -4.32
CA ILE A 40 4.79 5.60 -5.63
C ILE A 40 5.22 7.06 -5.51
N ASP A 41 6.38 7.41 -6.08
CA ASP A 41 6.92 8.78 -6.09
C ASP A 41 7.10 9.37 -4.67
N GLU A 42 7.25 8.49 -3.67
CA GLU A 42 7.46 8.85 -2.26
C GLU A 42 8.95 8.88 -1.91
N ARG A 43 9.29 9.51 -0.78
CA ARG A 43 10.70 9.64 -0.37
C ARG A 43 11.25 8.35 0.25
N PRO A 44 12.53 7.99 0.03
CA PRO A 44 13.14 6.79 0.60
C PRO A 44 13.01 6.66 2.12
N GLU A 45 13.08 7.78 2.86
CA GLU A 45 12.90 7.79 4.31
C GLU A 45 11.45 7.46 4.73
N GLU A 46 10.46 7.90 3.96
CA GLU A 46 9.04 7.62 4.19
C GLU A 46 8.73 6.15 3.88
N VAL A 47 9.32 5.61 2.80
CA VAL A 47 9.27 4.17 2.48
C VAL A 47 9.85 3.33 3.62
N THR A 48 11.05 3.67 4.08
CA THR A 48 11.74 2.92 5.16
C THR A 48 10.93 2.93 6.46
N ASP A 49 10.32 4.08 6.79
CA ASP A 49 9.46 4.25 7.96
C ASP A 49 8.19 3.39 7.87
N ILE A 50 7.53 3.34 6.71
CA ILE A 50 6.38 2.46 6.48
C ILE A 50 6.78 0.98 6.52
N GLN A 51 7.88 0.59 5.89
CA GLN A 51 8.39 -0.78 5.93
C GLN A 51 8.62 -1.29 7.34
N ARG A 52 9.27 -0.47 8.19
CA ARG A 52 9.49 -0.82 9.60
C ARG A 52 8.18 -0.91 10.39
N TYR A 53 7.23 -0.05 10.09
CA TYR A 53 5.93 -0.03 10.77
C TYR A 53 5.09 -1.26 10.44
N ILE A 54 5.07 -1.69 9.17
CA ILE A 54 4.32 -2.86 8.70
C ILE A 54 5.02 -4.17 9.08
N GLY A 55 6.35 -4.22 8.96
CA GLY A 55 7.14 -5.40 9.28
C GLY A 55 6.79 -6.61 8.41
N ASP A 56 6.65 -7.77 9.03
CA ASP A 56 6.31 -9.06 8.42
C ASP A 56 4.79 -9.30 8.29
N LYS A 57 3.97 -8.34 8.71
CA LYS A 57 2.50 -8.48 8.81
C LYS A 57 1.75 -8.04 7.56
N GLY A 58 2.48 -7.55 6.57
CA GLY A 58 1.96 -7.08 5.29
C GLY A 58 3.11 -6.84 4.34
N GLU A 59 2.78 -6.66 3.08
CA GLU A 59 3.78 -6.42 2.06
C GLU A 59 3.89 -4.93 1.75
N VAL A 60 5.12 -4.45 1.57
CA VAL A 60 5.39 -3.09 1.11
C VAL A 60 6.14 -3.16 -0.21
N VAL A 61 5.50 -2.65 -1.27
CA VAL A 61 6.06 -2.51 -2.61
C VAL A 61 6.21 -1.01 -2.89
N TYR A 62 7.30 -0.59 -3.52
CA TYR A 62 7.54 0.84 -3.72
C TYR A 62 8.32 1.15 -5.00
N SER A 63 8.18 2.38 -5.47
CA SER A 63 9.01 3.02 -6.48
C SER A 63 9.22 4.48 -6.03
N THR A 64 10.43 4.80 -5.58
CA THR A 64 10.77 6.10 -4.97
C THR A 64 10.84 7.21 -6.02
N PHE A 65 10.78 8.48 -5.61
CA PHE A 65 10.73 9.64 -6.51
C PHE A 65 11.92 9.79 -7.48
N ASP A 66 13.04 9.10 -7.23
CA ASP A 66 14.22 9.09 -8.08
C ASP A 66 14.14 8.09 -9.24
N GLU A 67 13.08 7.27 -9.29
CA GLU A 67 12.80 6.33 -10.37
C GLU A 67 12.10 7.00 -11.56
N GLU A 68 12.19 6.38 -12.74
CA GLU A 68 11.49 6.86 -13.94
C GLU A 68 9.96 6.62 -13.85
N PRO A 69 9.12 7.49 -14.42
CA PRO A 69 7.66 7.31 -14.43
C PRO A 69 7.19 5.97 -15.02
N GLU A 70 7.93 5.42 -15.99
CA GLU A 70 7.72 4.10 -16.55
C GLU A 70 7.86 3.00 -15.49
N ASN A 71 8.78 3.18 -14.54
CA ASN A 71 8.97 2.25 -13.43
C ASN A 71 7.80 2.33 -12.45
N HIS A 72 7.34 3.54 -12.09
CA HIS A 72 6.15 3.72 -11.25
C HIS A 72 4.93 2.99 -11.80
N THR A 73 4.67 3.18 -13.10
CA THR A 73 3.54 2.58 -13.80
C THR A 73 3.67 1.05 -13.81
N ARG A 74 4.86 0.54 -14.17
CA ARG A 74 5.15 -0.90 -14.21
C ARG A 74 4.95 -1.55 -12.84
N VAL A 75 5.46 -0.95 -11.78
CA VAL A 75 5.32 -1.47 -10.41
C VAL A 75 3.85 -1.51 -9.99
N ALA A 76 3.09 -0.45 -10.26
CA ALA A 76 1.66 -0.40 -9.95
C ALA A 76 0.85 -1.45 -10.72
N GLU A 77 1.14 -1.65 -12.00
CA GLU A 77 0.50 -2.68 -12.83
C GLU A 77 0.78 -4.09 -12.32
N LEU A 78 2.02 -4.39 -11.95
CA LEU A 78 2.41 -5.69 -11.40
C LEU A 78 1.69 -5.97 -10.08
N VAL A 79 1.59 -4.99 -9.19
CA VAL A 79 0.84 -5.10 -7.92
C VAL A 79 -0.64 -5.34 -8.18
N LEU A 80 -1.23 -4.60 -9.12
CA LEU A 80 -2.64 -4.75 -9.48
C LEU A 80 -2.93 -6.14 -10.07
N GLU A 81 -2.11 -6.62 -11.00
CA GLU A 81 -2.27 -7.96 -11.58
C GLU A 81 -2.12 -9.04 -10.52
N ARG A 82 -1.14 -8.92 -9.62
CA ARG A 82 -0.99 -9.86 -8.50
C ARG A 82 -2.23 -9.87 -7.59
N ALA A 83 -2.75 -8.70 -7.23
CA ALA A 83 -3.96 -8.61 -6.41
C ALA A 83 -5.16 -9.28 -7.09
N LYS A 84 -5.33 -9.11 -8.42
CA LYS A 84 -6.36 -9.83 -9.18
C LYS A 84 -6.19 -11.35 -9.08
N ARG A 85 -4.97 -11.88 -9.22
CA ARG A 85 -4.70 -13.33 -9.08
C ARG A 85 -5.05 -13.85 -7.69
N LEU A 86 -4.73 -13.10 -6.64
CA LEU A 86 -5.11 -13.46 -5.26
C LEU A 86 -6.63 -13.47 -5.07
N VAL A 87 -7.34 -12.51 -5.66
CA VAL A 87 -8.82 -12.46 -5.62
C VAL A 87 -9.44 -13.62 -6.42
N GLU A 88 -8.88 -14.00 -7.57
CA GLU A 88 -9.30 -15.19 -8.32
C GLU A 88 -9.16 -16.48 -7.50
N MET A 89 -8.16 -16.52 -6.60
CA MET A 89 -7.96 -17.59 -5.61
C MET A 89 -8.86 -17.46 -4.37
N LYS A 90 -9.88 -16.60 -4.42
CA LYS A 90 -10.84 -16.33 -3.33
C LYS A 90 -10.20 -15.75 -2.06
N ARG A 91 -9.08 -15.03 -2.18
CA ARG A 91 -8.52 -14.24 -1.07
C ARG A 91 -9.10 -12.82 -1.07
N ASP A 92 -9.23 -12.25 0.11
CA ASP A 92 -9.51 -10.83 0.28
C ASP A 92 -8.21 -10.04 0.28
N VAL A 93 -8.13 -9.01 -0.56
CA VAL A 93 -6.94 -8.20 -0.74
C VAL A 93 -7.27 -6.74 -0.49
N VAL A 94 -6.39 -6.04 0.21
CA VAL A 94 -6.42 -4.58 0.33
C VAL A 94 -5.11 -4.03 -0.19
N ILE A 95 -5.20 -3.11 -1.15
CA ILE A 95 -4.09 -2.28 -1.59
C ILE A 95 -4.25 -0.90 -0.95
N LEU A 96 -3.30 -0.49 -0.12
CA LEU A 96 -3.13 0.89 0.31
C LEU A 96 -2.11 1.54 -0.61
N LEU A 97 -2.60 2.38 -1.52
CA LEU A 97 -1.77 3.16 -2.44
C LEU A 97 -1.50 4.53 -1.82
N ASP A 98 -0.22 4.87 -1.68
CA ASP A 98 0.24 6.20 -1.27
C ASP A 98 1.15 6.83 -2.33
#